data_AF-A0A8H9WDP6-F1
#
_entry.id   AF-A0A8H9WDP6-F1
#
_cell.length_a   1.000
_cell.length_b   1.000
_cell.length_c   1.000
_cell.angle_alpha   90.00
_cell.angle_beta   90.00
_cell.angle_gamma   90.00
#
_symmetry.space_group_name_H-M   'P 1'
#
loop_
_entity.id
_entity.type
_entity.pdbx_description
1 polymer ?
#
loop_
_entity_poly.entity_id
_entity_poly.type
_entity_poly.pdbx_seq_one_letter_code
_entity_poly.pdbx_strand_id
1 'polypeptide(L)'
;MARRSSPEVNAGSMADIAFLLLIFFLVTTTIETDSGISRKLPPIEESEEDVVIKQKNIFTVLLNGKDQLLVEDELMELEEIRAAAIEFLDNGGGKGEDGCDYCKGKRDPRSSDNPDKAIISLKNE
;
A
#
# COMPACT_ATOMS: atom_id res chain seq x y z
N MET A 1 51.23 -55.93 -13.75
CA MET A 1 51.15 -54.55 -14.28
C MET A 1 50.36 -53.71 -13.30
N ALA A 2 50.93 -52.57 -12.91
CA ALA A 2 50.46 -51.74 -11.80
C ALA A 2 49.08 -51.13 -12.07
N ARG A 3 48.21 -51.15 -11.04
CA ARG A 3 46.97 -50.36 -11.00
C ARG A 3 47.35 -48.87 -11.04
N ARG A 4 46.94 -48.15 -12.08
CA ARG A 4 46.92 -46.68 -12.06
C ARG A 4 45.92 -46.26 -10.98
N SER A 5 46.40 -45.69 -9.89
CA SER A 5 45.55 -45.00 -8.91
C SER A 5 44.86 -43.84 -9.63
N SER A 6 43.54 -43.75 -9.48
CA SER A 6 42.73 -42.66 -10.02
C SER A 6 43.29 -41.31 -9.55
N PRO A 7 43.27 -40.26 -10.38
CA PRO A 7 43.74 -38.94 -9.97
C PRO A 7 42.95 -38.48 -8.74
N GLU A 8 43.63 -38.24 -7.63
CA GLU A 8 43.02 -37.65 -6.45
C GLU A 8 42.73 -36.17 -6.73
N VAL A 9 41.46 -35.80 -6.61
CA VAL A 9 41.04 -34.41 -6.75
C VAL A 9 41.40 -33.68 -5.46
N ASN A 10 42.02 -32.51 -5.56
CA ASN A 10 42.39 -31.72 -4.38
C ASN A 10 41.13 -31.23 -3.65
N ALA A 11 40.72 -31.99 -2.63
CA ALA A 11 39.54 -31.70 -1.82
C ALA A 11 39.71 -30.43 -0.97
N GLY A 12 40.95 -30.02 -0.65
CA GLY A 12 41.22 -28.80 0.11
C GLY A 12 40.86 -27.54 -0.68
N SER A 13 41.33 -27.44 -1.93
CA SER A 13 41.00 -26.32 -2.81
C SER A 13 39.51 -26.25 -3.17
N MET A 14 38.86 -27.41 -3.28
CA MET A 14 37.42 -27.48 -3.54
C MET A 14 36.60 -27.04 -2.31
N ALA A 15 37.06 -27.40 -1.11
CA ALA A 15 36.43 -27.00 0.15
C ALA A 15 36.55 -25.49 0.41
N ASP A 16 37.72 -24.88 0.14
CA ASP A 16 37.93 -23.44 0.34
C ASP A 16 37.01 -22.60 -0.54
N ILE A 17 36.89 -22.95 -1.82
CA ILE A 17 36.01 -22.24 -2.76
C ILE A 17 34.55 -22.39 -2.33
N ALA A 18 34.12 -23.58 -1.92
CA ALA A 18 32.77 -23.80 -1.43
C ALA A 18 32.47 -23.00 -0.15
N PHE A 19 33.45 -22.89 0.76
CA PHE A 19 33.30 -22.17 2.03
C PHE A 19 33.22 -20.66 1.83
N LEU A 20 34.06 -20.10 0.96
CA LEU A 20 34.00 -18.68 0.58
C LEU A 20 32.69 -18.31 -0.09
N LEU A 21 32.16 -19.17 -0.96
CA LEU A 21 30.85 -18.95 -1.59
C LEU A 21 29.70 -19.00 -0.57
N LEU A 22 29.77 -19.88 0.42
CA LEU A 22 28.78 -19.92 1.51
C LEU A 22 28.82 -18.66 2.36
N ILE A 23 30.01 -18.17 2.74
CA ILE A 23 30.15 -16.90 3.47
C ILE A 23 29.66 -15.74 2.61
N PHE A 24 30.01 -15.72 1.32
CA PHE A 24 29.54 -14.70 0.38
C PHE A 24 28.02 -14.68 0.35
N PHE A 25 27.35 -15.83 0.11
CA PHE A 25 25.90 -15.90 0.12
C PHE A 25 25.30 -15.51 1.48
N LEU A 26 25.89 -15.93 2.60
CA LEU A 26 25.41 -15.58 3.95
C LEU A 26 25.56 -14.09 4.29
N VAL A 27 26.65 -13.46 3.81
CA VAL A 27 26.94 -12.03 4.07
C VAL A 27 26.16 -11.12 3.13
N THR A 28 25.96 -11.54 1.88
CA THR A 28 25.19 -10.76 0.89
C THR A 28 23.69 -11.01 0.97
N THR A 29 23.20 -12.00 1.73
CA THR A 29 21.77 -12.12 2.02
C THR A 29 21.35 -11.00 2.98
N THR A 30 20.97 -9.86 2.42
CA THR A 30 20.20 -8.85 3.14
C THR A 30 18.78 -9.39 3.33
N ILE A 31 18.32 -9.52 4.57
CA ILE A 31 16.90 -9.72 4.84
C ILE A 31 16.27 -8.34 4.69
N GLU A 32 15.76 -8.04 3.50
CA GLU A 32 14.95 -6.84 3.29
C GLU A 32 13.63 -7.01 4.04
N THR A 33 13.39 -6.15 5.03
CA THR A 33 12.07 -6.05 5.66
C THR A 33 11.24 -5.07 4.85
N ASP A 34 10.20 -5.56 4.19
CA ASP A 34 9.22 -4.70 3.54
C ASP A 34 8.54 -3.81 4.58
N SER A 35 8.90 -2.53 4.64
CA SER A 35 8.19 -1.52 5.43
C SER A 35 7.17 -0.81 4.54
N GLY A 36 5.90 -0.82 4.92
CA GLY A 36 4.86 -0.10 4.19
C GLY A 36 3.45 -0.57 4.53
N ILE A 37 2.46 0.04 3.86
CA ILE A 37 1.06 -0.35 3.97
C ILE A 37 0.78 -1.42 2.91
N SER A 38 0.40 -2.62 3.34
CA SER A 38 -0.04 -3.67 2.43
C SER A 38 -1.31 -3.21 1.69
N ARG A 39 -1.27 -3.19 0.36
CA ARG A 39 -2.41 -2.81 -0.49
C ARG A 39 -2.79 -3.96 -1.39
N LYS A 40 -4.08 -4.29 -1.42
CA LYS A 40 -4.64 -5.18 -2.43
C LYS A 40 -5.02 -4.35 -3.64
N LEU A 41 -4.44 -4.65 -4.80
CA LEU A 41 -4.83 -4.00 -6.04
C LEU A 41 -6.28 -4.40 -6.40
N PRO A 42 -7.08 -3.47 -6.93
CA PRO A 42 -8.38 -3.81 -7.48
C PRO A 42 -8.22 -4.78 -8.66
N PRO A 43 -9.25 -5.59 -8.94
CA PRO A 43 -9.27 -6.43 -10.14
C PRO A 43 -9.18 -5.56 -11.39
N ILE A 44 -8.63 -6.12 -12.47
CA ILE A 44 -8.63 -5.46 -13.77
C ILE A 44 -10.05 -5.51 -14.31
N GLU A 45 -10.64 -4.36 -14.61
CA GLU A 45 -11.94 -4.25 -15.26
C GLU A 45 -11.76 -4.21 -16.78
N GLU A 46 -12.66 -4.89 -17.52
CA GLU A 46 -12.63 -4.93 -19.00
C GLU A 46 -13.22 -3.65 -19.64
N SER A 47 -13.84 -2.79 -18.83
CA SER A 47 -14.46 -1.53 -19.24
C SER A 47 -13.41 -0.42 -19.35
N GLU A 48 -13.31 0.21 -20.52
CA GLU A 48 -12.46 1.39 -20.78
C GLU A 48 -13.16 2.72 -20.45
N GLU A 49 -14.37 2.70 -19.88
CA GLU A 49 -15.09 3.94 -19.56
C GLU A 49 -14.46 4.65 -18.35
N ASP A 50 -13.86 5.81 -18.59
CA ASP A 50 -13.33 6.68 -17.54
C ASP A 50 -14.46 7.14 -16.60
N VAL A 51 -14.43 6.66 -15.35
CA VAL A 51 -15.38 7.08 -14.32
C VAL A 51 -15.08 8.52 -13.90
N VAL A 52 -15.98 9.44 -14.21
CA VAL A 52 -15.88 10.84 -13.75
C VAL A 52 -16.19 10.91 -12.26
N ILE A 53 -15.14 10.99 -11.43
CA ILE A 53 -15.24 11.15 -9.98
C ILE A 53 -15.34 12.64 -9.63
N LYS A 54 -16.35 13.01 -8.82
CA LYS A 54 -16.50 14.38 -8.32
C LYS A 54 -15.45 14.63 -7.24
N GLN A 55 -14.79 15.79 -7.27
CA GLN A 55 -13.74 16.13 -6.29
C GLN A 55 -14.21 16.05 -4.83
N LYS A 56 -15.45 16.46 -4.54
CA LYS A 56 -16.06 16.35 -3.21
C LYS A 56 -16.22 14.91 -2.67
N ASN A 57 -16.08 13.91 -3.54
CA ASN A 57 -16.11 12.49 -3.17
C ASN A 57 -14.69 11.94 -2.93
N ILE A 58 -13.66 12.77 -2.94
CA ILE A 58 -12.28 12.39 -2.63
C ILE A 58 -11.90 13.01 -1.30
N PHE A 59 -11.59 12.17 -0.32
CA PHE A 59 -10.99 12.58 0.96
C PHE A 59 -9.48 12.43 0.87
N THR A 60 -8.76 13.53 0.89
CA THR A 60 -7.32 13.56 0.62
C THR A 60 -6.53 13.56 1.93
N VAL A 61 -5.67 12.56 2.10
CA VAL A 61 -4.75 12.39 3.24
C VAL A 61 -3.33 12.42 2.69
N LEU A 62 -2.59 13.47 3.04
CA LEU A 62 -1.18 13.63 2.70
C LEU A 62 -0.34 13.38 3.95
N LEU A 63 0.63 12.48 3.84
CA LEU A 63 1.64 12.22 4.86
C LEU A 63 2.97 12.77 4.39
N ASN A 64 3.67 13.49 5.27
CA ASN A 64 5.03 13.97 5.01
C ASN A 64 6.06 13.19 5.86
N GLY A 65 7.35 13.36 5.54
CA GLY A 65 8.46 12.74 6.29
C GLY A 65 8.68 13.24 7.73
N LYS A 66 7.79 14.09 8.27
CA LYS A 66 7.77 14.51 9.68
C LYS A 66 6.59 13.89 10.45
N ASP A 67 5.97 12.85 9.89
CA ASP A 67 4.77 12.20 10.42
C ASP A 67 3.57 13.14 10.59
N GLN A 68 3.54 14.25 9.85
CA GLN A 68 2.40 15.18 9.87
C GLN A 68 1.40 14.81 8.78
N LEU A 69 0.12 14.86 9.14
CA LEU A 69 -1.00 14.52 8.27
C LEU A 69 -1.73 15.81 7.88
N LEU A 70 -1.79 16.06 6.58
CA LEU A 70 -2.60 17.12 6.00
C LEU A 70 -3.83 16.46 5.37
N VAL A 71 -5.00 16.71 5.96
CA VAL A 71 -6.27 16.09 5.62
C VAL A 71 -7.24 17.19 5.19
N GLU A 72 -7.76 17.12 3.96
CA GLU A 72 -8.62 18.19 3.41
C GLU A 72 -8.03 19.60 3.56
N ASP A 73 -6.72 19.74 3.29
CA ASP A 73 -5.93 20.97 3.44
C ASP A 73 -5.75 21.49 4.88
N GLU A 74 -6.15 20.72 5.90
CA GLU A 74 -5.99 21.04 7.33
C GLU A 74 -5.08 20.04 8.04
N LEU A 75 -4.28 20.53 9.00
CA LEU A 75 -3.46 19.64 9.83
C LEU A 75 -4.36 18.85 10.77
N MET A 76 -4.22 17.52 10.76
CA MET A 76 -5.05 16.61 11.55
C MET A 76 -4.18 15.62 12.32
N GLU A 77 -4.57 15.30 13.54
CA GLU A 77 -3.90 14.29 14.35
C GLU A 77 -4.35 12.87 13.96
N LEU A 78 -3.47 11.89 14.11
CA LEU A 78 -3.73 10.49 13.73
C LEU A 78 -4.99 9.91 14.40
N GLU A 79 -5.26 10.32 15.64
CA GLU A 79 -6.42 9.86 16.42
C GLU A 79 -7.76 10.30 15.82
N GLU A 80 -7.77 11.44 15.10
CA GLU A 80 -8.98 12.05 14.54
C GLU A 80 -9.33 11.52 13.16
N ILE A 81 -8.34 11.04 12.39
CA ILE A 81 -8.51 10.57 11.00
C ILE A 81 -9.62 9.53 10.88
N ARG A 82 -9.70 8.59 11.83
CA ARG A 82 -10.72 7.55 11.79
C ARG A 82 -12.13 8.13 11.87
N ALA A 83 -12.34 9.09 12.77
CA ALA A 83 -13.64 9.72 12.94
C ALA A 83 -13.99 10.58 11.70
N ALA A 84 -13.03 11.37 11.21
CA ALA A 84 -13.20 12.19 10.02
C ALA A 84 -13.50 11.36 8.76
N ALA A 85 -12.78 10.24 8.56
CA ALA A 85 -13.02 9.35 7.42
C ALA A 85 -14.40 8.67 7.49
N ILE A 86 -14.86 8.27 8.68
CA ILE A 86 -16.21 7.72 8.86
C ILE A 86 -17.26 8.79 8.59
N GLU A 87 -17.09 10.00 9.11
CA GLU A 87 -18.00 11.12 8.86
C GLU A 87 -18.08 11.45 7.36
N PHE A 88 -16.93 11.42 6.67
CA PHE A 88 -16.86 11.61 5.24
C PHE A 88 -17.60 10.49 4.49
N LEU A 89 -17.30 9.22 4.78
CA LEU A 89 -17.91 8.08 4.08
C LEU A 89 -19.44 8.03 4.32
N ASP A 90 -19.89 8.29 5.54
CA ASP A 90 -21.30 8.22 5.95
C ASP A 90 -22.08 9.52 5.71
N ASN A 91 -21.48 10.55 5.06
CA ASN A 91 -22.11 11.87 4.90
C ASN A 91 -23.47 11.81 4.21
N GLY A 92 -23.57 11.14 3.05
CA GLY A 92 -24.83 10.95 2.33
C GLY A 92 -25.42 12.21 1.68
N GLY A 93 -24.58 13.08 1.11
CA GLY A 93 -24.99 14.35 0.50
C GLY A 93 -25.57 14.22 -0.92
N GLY A 94 -25.61 13.01 -1.48
CA GLY A 94 -26.11 12.73 -2.83
C GLY A 94 -27.63 12.87 -2.95
N LYS A 95 -28.12 13.02 -4.19
CA LYS A 95 -29.55 13.13 -4.51
C LYS A 95 -29.92 12.18 -5.64
N GLY A 96 -31.15 11.66 -5.62
CA GLY A 96 -31.63 10.73 -6.64
C GLY A 96 -30.84 9.43 -6.59
N GLU A 97 -30.24 9.04 -7.70
CA GLU A 97 -29.41 7.82 -7.83
C GLU A 97 -28.15 7.84 -6.95
N ASP A 98 -27.66 9.04 -6.60
CA ASP A 98 -26.50 9.21 -5.72
C ASP A 98 -26.89 9.23 -4.22
N GLY A 99 -28.19 9.17 -3.89
CA GLY A 99 -28.65 9.18 -2.51
C GLY A 99 -28.40 7.85 -1.78
N CYS A 100 -28.22 7.91 -0.47
CA CYS A 100 -28.16 6.72 0.38
C CYS A 100 -29.13 6.82 1.56
N ASP A 101 -30.07 5.87 1.60
CA ASP A 101 -31.07 5.78 2.68
C ASP A 101 -30.48 5.26 3.99
N TYR A 102 -29.36 4.55 3.91
CA TYR A 102 -28.68 3.93 5.04
C TYR A 102 -27.63 4.82 5.70
N CYS A 103 -27.30 5.96 5.08
CA CYS A 103 -26.32 6.90 5.62
C CYS A 103 -26.88 7.70 6.81
N LYS A 104 -26.06 7.91 7.84
CA LYS A 104 -26.45 8.61 9.07
C LYS A 104 -25.75 9.95 9.27
N GLY A 105 -24.91 10.37 8.32
CA GLY A 105 -24.18 11.63 8.37
C GLY A 105 -25.05 12.87 8.15
N LYS A 106 -24.37 14.01 8.07
CA LYS A 106 -24.99 15.36 8.04
C LYS A 106 -25.69 15.69 6.72
N ARG A 107 -25.51 14.87 5.68
CA ARG A 107 -25.97 15.11 4.31
C ARG A 107 -25.52 16.47 3.78
N ASP A 108 -24.28 16.88 4.11
CA ASP A 108 -23.72 18.14 3.59
C ASP A 108 -23.52 18.00 2.08
N PRO A 109 -24.14 18.85 1.24
CA PRO A 109 -23.98 18.81 -0.21
C PRO A 109 -22.54 19.01 -0.69
N ARG A 110 -21.67 19.59 0.15
CA ARG A 110 -20.26 19.86 -0.13
C ARG A 110 -19.33 18.69 0.20
N SER A 111 -19.82 17.70 0.95
CA SER A 111 -19.08 16.48 1.30
C SER A 111 -19.59 15.30 0.44
N SER A 112 -19.15 14.09 0.74
CA SER A 112 -19.34 12.90 -0.11
C SER A 112 -20.82 12.61 -0.41
N ASP A 113 -21.08 12.11 -1.62
CA ASP A 113 -22.43 11.77 -2.05
C ASP A 113 -22.96 10.53 -1.31
N ASN A 114 -22.16 9.45 -1.28
CA ASN A 114 -22.46 8.18 -0.62
C ASN A 114 -21.18 7.33 -0.46
N PRO A 115 -21.19 6.27 0.37
CA PRO A 115 -20.04 5.39 0.59
C PRO A 115 -19.49 4.70 -0.66
N ASP A 116 -20.33 4.37 -1.64
CA ASP A 116 -19.92 3.65 -2.85
C ASP A 116 -19.10 4.54 -3.80
N LYS A 117 -19.33 5.85 -3.77
CA LYS A 117 -18.60 6.85 -4.57
C LYS A 117 -17.48 7.54 -3.80
N ALA A 118 -17.46 7.43 -2.48
CA ALA A 118 -16.48 8.07 -1.62
C ALA A 118 -15.13 7.35 -1.66
N ILE A 119 -14.05 8.09 -1.88
CA ILE A 119 -12.69 7.56 -2.05
C ILE A 119 -11.78 8.22 -1.04
N ILE A 120 -11.07 7.41 -0.24
CA ILE A 120 -9.97 7.87 0.61
C ILE A 120 -8.66 7.81 -0.19
N SER A 121 -8.09 8.97 -0.51
CA SER A 121 -6.82 9.08 -1.21
C SER A 121 -5.69 9.30 -0.22
N LEU A 122 -4.83 8.30 -0.06
CA LEU A 122 -3.61 8.42 0.75
C LEU A 122 -2.39 8.60 -0.17
N LYS A 123 -1.73 9.76 -0.06
CA LYS A 123 -0.45 10.05 -0.71
C LYS A 123 0.65 10.26 0.34
N ASN A 124 1.83 9.75 0.04
CA ASN A 124 3.02 9.95 0.83
C ASN A 124 4.04 10.70 -0.05
N GLU A 125 4.59 11.80 0.47
CA GLU A 125 5.65 12.58 -0.19
C GLU A 125 7.05 12.23 0.34
#